data_AF-A0A2N2P329-F1
#
_entry.id   AF-A0A2N2P329-F1
#
_cell.length_a   1.000
_cell.length_b   1.000
_cell.length_c   1.000
_cell.angle_alpha   90.00
_cell.angle_beta   90.00
_cell.angle_gamma   90.00
#
_symmetry.space_group_name_H-M   'P 1'
#
loop_
_entity.id
_entity.type
_entity.pdbx_description
1 polymer ?
#
loop_
_entity_poly.entity_id
_entity_poly.type
_entity_poly.pdbx_seq_one_letter_code
_entity_poly.pdbx_strand_id
1 'polypeptide(L)'
;MPTQHRKYKPQFPVLFFLSILFGLGWFVLLYGYHSLNPSEVNWIYAFGEDLFKGHIGWEWFRQEPWGFPLGRIEANGYPYGTYLFYMDSVPLLAIPLKVLSPWLGEPFQFQGIWGLLCVIGQMLAGMLILREFTHSNDPRGFIAGTFPADDVPHVHA
;
A
#
# COMPACT_ATOMS: atom_id res chain seq x y z
N MET A 1 45.51 -3.47 4.68
CA MET A 1 44.63 -3.13 5.83
C MET A 1 43.31 -3.84 5.64
N PRO A 2 42.84 -4.70 6.56
CA PRO A 2 41.55 -5.36 6.38
C PRO A 2 40.45 -4.32 6.58
N THR A 3 39.68 -4.08 5.52
CA THR A 3 38.43 -3.34 5.54
C THR A 3 37.48 -4.04 6.52
N GLN A 4 37.29 -3.45 7.70
CA GLN A 4 36.28 -3.93 8.64
C GLN A 4 34.91 -3.80 7.98
N HIS A 5 34.37 -4.91 7.47
CA HIS A 5 32.95 -5.03 7.17
C HIS A 5 32.19 -4.89 8.49
N ARG A 6 31.81 -3.64 8.82
CA ARG A 6 30.89 -3.36 9.91
C ARG A 6 29.57 -4.03 9.55
N LYS A 7 29.31 -5.23 10.08
CA LYS A 7 28.02 -5.92 9.99
C LYS A 7 26.98 -5.03 10.66
N TYR A 8 26.39 -4.13 9.90
CA TYR A 8 25.24 -3.36 10.37
C TYR A 8 24.08 -4.35 10.46
N LYS A 9 23.72 -4.75 11.69
CA LYS A 9 22.57 -5.64 11.91
C LYS A 9 21.31 -4.89 11.46
N PRO A 10 20.48 -5.49 10.60
CA PRO A 10 19.25 -4.86 10.18
C PRO A 10 18.31 -4.79 11.38
N GLN A 11 17.98 -3.58 11.83
CA GLN A 11 16.82 -3.38 12.68
C GLN A 11 15.58 -3.32 11.77
N PHE A 12 15.35 -4.37 10.96
CA PHE A 12 14.10 -4.54 10.21
C PHE A 12 12.86 -4.24 11.06
N PRO A 13 12.77 -4.66 12.35
CA PRO A 13 11.67 -4.23 13.20
C PRO A 13 11.58 -2.71 13.34
N VAL A 14 12.68 -1.99 13.51
CA VAL A 14 12.67 -0.52 13.63
C VAL A 14 12.20 0.13 12.34
N LEU A 15 12.67 -0.31 11.17
CA LEU A 15 12.20 0.21 9.89
C LEU A 15 10.70 -0.06 9.71
N PHE A 16 10.25 -1.24 10.09
CA PHE A 16 8.84 -1.62 10.04
C PHE A 16 7.98 -0.75 10.95
N PHE A 17 8.39 -0.54 12.21
CA PHE A 17 7.70 0.34 13.15
C PHE A 17 7.66 1.80 12.67
N LEU A 18 8.78 2.31 12.15
CA LEU A 18 8.82 3.66 11.57
C LEU A 18 7.88 3.77 10.36
N SER A 19 7.87 2.77 9.49
CA SER A 19 6.98 2.74 8.31
C SER A 19 5.50 2.76 8.72
N ILE A 20 5.13 2.04 9.77
CA ILE A 20 3.77 2.07 10.34
C ILE A 20 3.45 3.44 10.89
N LEU A 21 4.32 4.03 11.71
CA LEU A 21 4.08 5.33 12.34
C LEU A 21 3.95 6.45 11.30
N PHE A 22 4.87 6.51 10.34
CA PHE A 22 4.82 7.50 9.26
C PHE A 22 3.64 7.24 8.32
N GLY A 23 3.36 5.98 7.97
CA GLY A 23 2.23 5.63 7.13
C GLY A 23 0.88 5.96 7.78
N LEU A 24 0.71 5.65 9.07
CA LEU A 24 -0.48 6.00 9.84
C LEU A 24 -0.64 7.51 9.97
N GLY A 25 0.42 8.23 10.33
CA GLY A 25 0.39 9.69 10.43
C GLY A 25 0.03 10.33 9.09
N TRP A 26 0.64 9.88 8.00
CA TRP A 26 0.35 10.35 6.65
C TRP A 26 -1.09 10.06 6.22
N PHE A 27 -1.58 8.84 6.48
CA PHE A 27 -2.94 8.45 6.14
C PHE A 27 -3.98 9.26 6.92
N VAL A 28 -3.79 9.45 8.23
CA VAL A 28 -4.69 10.26 9.06
C VAL A 28 -4.67 11.73 8.63
N LEU A 29 -3.52 12.26 8.18
CA LEU A 29 -3.44 13.62 7.65
C LEU A 29 -4.22 13.81 6.34
N LEU A 30 -4.24 12.79 5.47
CA LEU A 30 -4.92 12.87 4.17
C LEU A 30 -6.41 12.53 4.22
N TYR A 31 -6.78 11.45 4.92
CA TYR A 31 -8.12 10.87 4.92
C TYR A 31 -8.89 11.09 6.22
N GLY A 32 -8.23 11.57 7.27
CA GLY A 32 -8.81 11.73 8.61
C GLY A 32 -9.00 10.40 9.35
N TYR A 33 -9.20 10.49 10.67
CA TYR A 33 -9.38 9.31 11.53
C TYR A 33 -10.69 8.56 11.27
N HIS A 34 -11.73 9.26 10.78
CA HIS A 34 -13.03 8.69 10.47
C HIS A 34 -12.95 7.56 9.44
N SER A 35 -12.01 7.65 8.49
CA SER A 35 -11.81 6.64 7.47
C SER A 35 -11.36 5.27 8.01
N LEU A 36 -10.82 5.22 9.24
CA LEU A 36 -10.40 3.98 9.90
C LEU A 36 -11.55 3.28 10.63
N ASN A 37 -12.67 3.97 10.86
CA ASN A 37 -13.84 3.36 11.49
C ASN A 37 -14.64 2.58 10.43
N PRO A 38 -14.75 1.24 10.54
CA PRO A 38 -15.49 0.45 9.56
C PRO A 38 -16.99 0.74 9.55
N SER A 39 -17.56 1.34 10.60
CA SER A 39 -18.97 1.74 10.64
C SER A 39 -19.23 3.13 10.05
N GLU A 40 -18.17 3.90 9.76
CA GLU A 40 -18.29 5.25 9.23
C GLU A 40 -18.12 5.24 7.72
N VAL A 41 -19.21 5.45 7.00
CA VAL A 41 -19.23 5.47 5.52
C VAL A 41 -19.35 6.89 4.97
N ASN A 42 -19.67 7.89 5.79
CA ASN A 42 -19.89 9.27 5.33
C ASN A 42 -18.68 9.86 4.60
N TRP A 43 -17.45 9.50 4.99
CA TRP A 43 -16.24 9.94 4.31
C TRP A 43 -16.16 9.42 2.88
N ILE A 44 -16.64 8.20 2.60
CA ILE A 44 -16.66 7.62 1.25
C ILE A 44 -17.52 8.47 0.34
N TYR A 45 -18.72 8.85 0.80
CA TYR A 45 -19.65 9.71 0.05
C TYR A 45 -19.09 11.13 -0.16
N ALA A 46 -18.29 11.63 0.78
CA ALA A 46 -17.67 12.95 0.67
C ALA A 46 -16.48 12.99 -0.32
N PHE A 47 -15.70 11.91 -0.42
CA PHE A 47 -14.52 11.85 -1.31
C PHE A 47 -14.86 11.63 -2.79
N GLY A 48 -16.03 11.08 -3.14
CA GLY A 48 -16.54 11.03 -4.51
C GLY A 48 -16.70 9.63 -5.11
N GLU A 49 -16.82 9.57 -6.44
CA GLU A 49 -17.35 8.41 -7.17
C GLU A 49 -16.51 7.12 -7.07
N ASP A 50 -15.18 7.23 -7.00
CA ASP A 50 -14.28 6.07 -7.12
C ASP A 50 -14.39 5.13 -5.90
N LEU A 51 -14.20 5.69 -4.70
CA LEU A 51 -14.37 4.99 -3.43
C LEU A 51 -15.82 4.51 -3.24
N PHE A 52 -16.78 5.30 -3.70
CA PHE A 52 -18.19 4.96 -3.64
C PHE A 52 -18.53 3.73 -4.49
N LYS A 53 -18.00 3.65 -5.72
CA LYS A 53 -18.19 2.51 -6.62
C LYS A 53 -17.67 1.21 -5.99
N GLY A 54 -16.46 1.25 -5.43
CA GLY A 54 -15.86 0.12 -4.71
C GLY A 54 -16.65 -0.30 -3.48
N HIS A 55 -17.22 0.66 -2.73
CA HIS A 55 -18.05 0.40 -1.55
C HIS A 55 -19.41 -0.21 -1.91
N ILE A 56 -20.11 0.32 -2.92
CA ILE A 56 -21.35 -0.27 -3.42
C ILE A 56 -21.12 -1.69 -3.94
N GLY A 57 -20.02 -1.91 -4.68
CA GLY A 57 -19.68 -3.25 -5.17
C GLY A 57 -19.55 -4.27 -4.04
N TRP A 58 -18.98 -3.86 -2.90
CA TRP A 58 -18.92 -4.68 -1.68
C TRP A 58 -20.32 -4.94 -1.09
N GLU A 59 -21.13 -3.90 -0.93
CA GLU A 59 -22.48 -4.01 -0.35
C GLU A 59 -23.41 -4.93 -1.17
N TRP A 60 -23.31 -4.90 -2.50
CA TRP A 60 -24.01 -5.89 -3.34
C TRP A 60 -23.43 -7.29 -3.17
N PHE A 61 -22.11 -7.42 -3.19
CA PHE A 61 -21.46 -8.73 -3.14
C PHE A 61 -21.69 -9.47 -1.82
N ARG A 62 -21.78 -8.77 -0.68
CA ARG A 62 -22.08 -9.40 0.62
C ARG A 62 -23.51 -9.96 0.70
N GLN A 63 -24.46 -9.39 -0.05
CA GLN A 63 -25.86 -9.81 -0.11
C GLN A 63 -26.08 -10.93 -1.15
N GLU A 64 -25.21 -11.00 -2.16
CA GLU A 64 -25.29 -12.00 -3.22
C GLU A 64 -25.06 -13.43 -2.67
N PRO A 65 -25.78 -14.45 -3.15
CA PRO A 65 -25.45 -15.85 -2.86
C PRO A 65 -24.01 -16.21 -3.24
N TRP A 66 -23.46 -17.23 -2.60
CA TRP A 66 -22.21 -17.82 -3.08
C TRP A 66 -22.46 -18.52 -4.40
N GLY A 67 -21.69 -18.17 -5.41
CA GLY A 67 -21.78 -18.74 -6.74
C GLY A 67 -20.40 -18.86 -7.38
N PHE A 68 -20.36 -19.61 -8.48
CA PHE A 68 -19.21 -19.67 -9.36
C PHE A 68 -19.56 -19.02 -10.70
N PRO A 69 -18.68 -18.20 -11.29
CA PRO A 69 -17.35 -17.77 -10.81
C PRO A 69 -17.38 -16.89 -9.55
N LEU A 70 -16.33 -16.98 -8.73
CA LEU A 70 -16.20 -16.19 -7.49
C LEU A 70 -16.19 -14.68 -7.82
N GLY A 71 -16.96 -13.92 -7.06
CA GLY A 71 -17.09 -12.47 -7.29
C GLY A 71 -18.18 -12.09 -8.29
N ARG A 72 -18.99 -13.04 -8.81
CA ARG A 72 -20.17 -12.70 -9.60
C ARG A 72 -21.24 -12.03 -8.72
N ILE A 73 -21.91 -11.02 -9.27
CA ILE A 73 -23.00 -10.27 -8.65
C ILE A 73 -24.14 -10.24 -9.68
N GLU A 74 -25.19 -11.03 -9.50
CA GLU A 74 -26.32 -11.06 -10.44
C GLU A 74 -27.30 -9.91 -10.20
N ALA A 75 -27.45 -9.49 -8.94
CA ALA A 75 -28.40 -8.46 -8.56
C ALA A 75 -28.04 -7.07 -9.13
N ASN A 76 -26.77 -6.82 -9.43
CA ASN A 76 -26.31 -5.56 -10.00
C ASN A 76 -26.03 -5.69 -11.50
N GLY A 77 -26.75 -4.94 -12.34
CA GLY A 77 -26.67 -5.06 -13.80
C GLY A 77 -27.56 -6.15 -14.40
N TYR A 78 -28.65 -6.51 -13.72
CA TYR A 78 -29.65 -7.46 -14.22
C TYR A 78 -30.14 -7.08 -15.63
N PRO A 79 -30.32 -8.03 -16.57
CA PRO A 79 -30.25 -9.49 -16.40
C PRO A 79 -28.86 -10.13 -16.57
N TYR A 80 -27.86 -9.37 -17.02
CA TYR A 80 -26.54 -9.91 -17.31
C TYR A 80 -25.67 -10.07 -16.05
N GLY A 81 -25.94 -9.26 -15.03
CA GLY A 81 -25.14 -9.16 -13.83
C GLY A 81 -23.81 -8.44 -14.07
N THR A 82 -23.01 -8.36 -13.02
CA THR A 82 -21.65 -7.83 -13.08
C THR A 82 -20.71 -8.68 -12.22
N TYR A 83 -19.46 -8.25 -12.12
CA TYR A 83 -18.48 -8.86 -11.25
C TYR A 83 -17.91 -7.82 -10.30
N LEU A 84 -17.57 -8.29 -9.10
CA LEU A 84 -16.95 -7.52 -8.04
C LEU A 84 -15.70 -6.77 -8.50
N PHE A 85 -14.88 -7.40 -9.35
CA PHE A 85 -13.66 -6.77 -9.89
C PHE A 85 -13.94 -5.65 -10.90
N TYR A 86 -15.11 -5.62 -11.55
CA TYR A 86 -15.50 -4.48 -12.43
C TYR A 86 -16.01 -3.27 -11.63
N MET A 87 -16.36 -3.49 -10.37
CA MET A 87 -16.87 -2.46 -9.46
C MET A 87 -15.74 -1.72 -8.73
N ASP A 88 -14.48 -1.93 -9.11
CA ASP A 88 -13.30 -1.42 -8.39
C ASP A 88 -13.23 -1.84 -6.91
N SER A 89 -13.90 -2.95 -6.58
CA SER A 89 -13.79 -3.55 -5.26
C SER A 89 -12.58 -4.48 -5.21
N VAL A 90 -11.90 -4.53 -4.05
CA VAL A 90 -10.69 -5.33 -3.84
C VAL A 90 -11.07 -6.77 -3.48
N PRO A 91 -11.00 -7.75 -4.41
CA PRO A 91 -11.51 -9.10 -4.15
C PRO A 91 -10.72 -9.83 -3.06
N LEU A 92 -9.43 -9.49 -2.92
CA LEU A 92 -8.52 -10.04 -1.92
C LEU A 92 -9.04 -9.86 -0.49
N LEU A 93 -9.68 -8.72 -0.20
CA LEU A 93 -10.32 -8.48 1.09
C LEU A 93 -11.79 -8.87 1.10
N ALA A 94 -12.51 -8.55 0.02
CA ALA A 94 -13.95 -8.77 -0.04
C ALA A 94 -14.33 -10.25 0.07
N ILE A 95 -13.58 -11.19 -0.52
CA ILE A 95 -13.91 -12.62 -0.44
C ILE A 95 -13.79 -13.15 1.00
N PRO A 96 -12.66 -12.96 1.72
CA PRO A 96 -12.57 -13.30 3.15
C PRO A 96 -13.62 -12.58 4.01
N LEU A 97 -13.86 -11.29 3.76
CA LEU A 97 -14.85 -10.52 4.53
C LEU A 97 -16.27 -11.00 4.29
N LYS A 98 -16.60 -11.51 3.09
CA LYS A 98 -17.92 -12.09 2.81
C LYS A 98 -18.17 -13.35 3.64
N VAL A 99 -17.15 -14.15 3.95
CA VAL A 99 -17.29 -15.30 4.87
C VAL A 99 -17.66 -14.82 6.28
N LEU A 100 -17.15 -13.65 6.67
CA LEU A 100 -17.42 -13.04 7.98
C LEU A 100 -18.64 -12.11 7.95
N SER A 101 -19.33 -11.95 6.80
CA SER A 101 -20.43 -10.98 6.65
C SER A 101 -21.56 -11.13 7.66
N PRO A 102 -21.94 -12.33 8.14
CA PRO A 102 -23.00 -12.47 9.14
C PRO A 102 -22.64 -11.90 10.52
N TRP A 103 -21.34 -11.68 10.79
CA TRP A 103 -20.85 -11.09 12.04
C TRP A 103 -20.46 -9.61 11.91
N LEU A 104 -20.40 -9.12 10.68
CA LEU A 104 -20.04 -7.74 10.37
C LEU A 104 -21.28 -6.84 10.50
N GLY A 105 -21.10 -5.65 11.06
CA GLY A 105 -22.17 -4.67 11.19
C GLY A 105 -22.70 -4.16 9.84
N GLU A 106 -23.83 -3.47 9.87
CA GLU A 106 -24.37 -2.70 8.75
C GLU A 106 -24.55 -1.25 9.21
N PRO A 107 -23.84 -0.27 8.61
CA PRO A 107 -22.91 -0.38 7.47
C PRO A 107 -21.51 -0.91 7.85
N PHE A 108 -20.79 -1.48 6.86
CA PHE A 108 -19.38 -1.91 7.02
C PHE A 108 -18.53 -1.51 5.80
N GLN A 109 -17.42 -0.81 6.04
CA GLN A 109 -16.41 -0.48 5.05
C GLN A 109 -15.03 -1.02 5.41
N PHE A 110 -14.28 -1.44 4.39
CA PHE A 110 -12.88 -1.87 4.52
C PHE A 110 -11.92 -1.04 3.67
N GLN A 111 -12.44 -0.12 2.84
CA GLN A 111 -11.68 0.73 1.92
C GLN A 111 -10.62 1.54 2.66
N GLY A 112 -10.94 2.08 3.83
CA GLY A 112 -9.99 2.86 4.63
C GLY A 112 -8.86 2.00 5.19
N ILE A 113 -9.18 0.81 5.71
CA ILE A 113 -8.19 -0.15 6.23
C ILE A 113 -7.27 -0.61 5.09
N TRP A 114 -7.83 -0.91 3.92
CA TRP A 114 -7.06 -1.25 2.72
C TRP A 114 -6.12 -0.12 2.29
N GLY A 115 -6.63 1.12 2.24
CA GLY A 115 -5.82 2.30 1.94
C GLY A 115 -4.65 2.47 2.91
N LEU A 116 -4.89 2.29 4.21
CA LEU A 116 -3.85 2.34 5.24
C LEU A 116 -2.79 1.27 5.00
N LEU A 117 -3.18 0.02 4.74
CA LEU A 117 -2.25 -1.07 4.44
C LEU A 117 -1.37 -0.74 3.23
N CYS A 118 -1.96 -0.19 2.17
CA CYS A 118 -1.23 0.26 0.99
C CYS A 118 -0.22 1.37 1.31
N VAL A 119 -0.61 2.39 2.07
CA VAL A 119 0.28 3.50 2.45
C VAL A 119 1.44 3.01 3.32
N ILE A 120 1.17 2.15 4.31
CA ILE A 120 2.21 1.53 5.14
C ILE A 120 3.16 0.70 4.27
N GLY A 121 2.62 -0.07 3.32
CA GLY A 121 3.41 -0.87 2.38
C GLY A 121 4.32 -0.01 1.49
N GLN A 122 3.80 1.10 0.95
CA GLN A 122 4.58 2.08 0.17
C GLN A 122 5.68 2.72 1.01
N MET A 123 5.39 3.08 2.26
CA MET A 123 6.38 3.67 3.19
C MET A 123 7.50 2.66 3.51
N LEU A 124 7.14 1.40 3.75
CA LEU A 124 8.10 0.32 3.98
C LEU A 124 8.99 0.08 2.75
N ALA A 125 8.40 -0.04 1.56
CA ALA A 125 9.15 -0.19 0.32
C ALA A 125 10.10 0.99 0.10
N GLY A 126 9.63 2.23 0.33
CA GLY A 126 10.44 3.44 0.25
C GLY A 126 11.64 3.42 1.21
N MET A 127 11.43 3.05 2.48
CA MET A 127 12.51 2.94 3.45
C MET A 127 13.51 1.83 3.11
N LEU A 128 13.06 0.70 2.56
CA LEU A 128 13.94 -0.38 2.10
C LEU A 128 14.80 0.07 0.93
N ILE A 129 14.23 0.81 -0.02
CA ILE A 129 14.96 1.38 -1.16
C ILE A 129 15.98 2.42 -0.67
N LEU A 130 15.56 3.38 0.16
CA LEU A 130 16.45 4.40 0.72
C LEU A 130 17.63 3.78 1.47
N ARG A 131 17.39 2.70 2.21
CA ARG A 131 18.44 1.96 2.90
C ARG A 131 19.49 1.42 1.93
N GLU A 132 19.07 0.83 0.82
CA GLU A 132 19.99 0.26 -0.17
C GLU A 132 20.87 1.35 -0.81
N PHE A 133 20.26 2.48 -1.19
CA PHE A 133 21.01 3.62 -1.74
C PHE A 133 21.93 4.30 -0.70
N THR A 134 21.50 4.39 0.56
CA THR A 134 22.33 4.98 1.63
C THR A 134 23.54 4.10 1.97
N HIS A 135 23.43 2.78 1.81
CA HIS A 135 24.54 1.85 2.02
C HIS A 135 25.62 1.96 0.92
N SER A 136 25.23 2.37 -0.29
CA SER A 136 26.16 2.63 -1.41
C SER A 136 27.00 3.90 -1.21
N ASN A 137 26.45 4.91 -0.54
CA ASN A 137 27.16 6.15 -0.21
C ASN A 137 27.96 6.01 1.11
N ASP A 138 29.05 5.25 1.08
CA ASP A 138 30.19 5.57 1.96
C ASP A 138 30.65 7.00 1.60
N PRO A 139 30.69 7.98 2.53
CA PRO A 139 31.07 9.36 2.22
C PRO A 139 32.45 9.52 1.57
N ARG A 140 33.27 8.47 1.52
CA ARG A 140 34.52 8.41 0.76
C ARG A 140 34.33 8.40 -0.76
N GLY A 141 33.22 7.89 -1.27
CA GLY A 141 32.93 7.86 -2.72
C GLY A 141 32.62 9.23 -3.30
N PHE A 142 32.17 10.18 -2.47
CA PHE A 142 31.86 11.54 -2.91
C PHE A 142 33.13 12.38 -3.15
N ILE A 143 34.24 12.05 -2.49
CA ILE A 143 35.54 12.73 -2.67
C ILE A 143 36.26 12.20 -3.92
N ALA A 144 35.93 10.98 -4.38
CA ALA A 144 36.51 10.40 -5.59
C ALA A 144 35.85 10.92 -6.90
N GLY A 145 34.64 11.46 -6.82
CA GLY A 145 33.91 12.02 -7.97
C GLY A 145 34.29 13.46 -8.34
N THR A 146 35.15 14.12 -7.56
CA THR A 146 35.55 15.52 -7.78
C THR A 146 36.96 15.70 -8.36
N PHE A 147 37.64 14.62 -8.77
CA PHE A 147 38.86 14.72 -9.56
C PHE A 147 38.53 14.35 -11.01
N PRO A 148 38.42 15.32 -11.93
CA PRO A 148 38.48 15.03 -13.36
C PRO A 148 39.82 14.34 -13.60
N ALA A 149 39.77 13.09 -14.05
CA ALA A 149 40.90 12.45 -14.69
C ALA A 149 41.05 13.14 -16.05
N ASP A 150 41.85 14.21 -16.10
CA ASP A 150 42.34 14.71 -17.36
C ASP A 150 43.46 13.78 -17.85
N ASP A 151 43.25 13.28 -19.06
CA ASP A 151 44.05 12.33 -19.81
C ASP A 151 45.49 12.82 -20.13
N VAL A 152 46.50 11.96 -19.84
CA VAL A 152 47.54 11.34 -20.72
C VAL A 152 48.33 12.28 -21.70
N PRO A 153 49.68 12.16 -21.99
CA PRO A 153 50.53 10.96 -22.04
C PRO A 153 51.96 11.05 -21.47
N HIS A 154 52.53 9.86 -21.25
CA HIS A 154 53.97 9.61 -21.22
C HIS A 154 54.63 9.90 -22.56
N VAL A 155 55.70 10.70 -22.58
CA VAL A 155 56.71 10.69 -23.63
C VAL A 155 58.05 10.39 -22.99
N HIS A 156 58.57 9.20 -23.28
CA HIS A 156 59.97 8.85 -23.11
C HIS A 156 60.78 9.46 -24.27
N ALA A 157 61.81 10.22 -23.93
CA ALA A 157 63.11 10.27 -24.62
C ALA A 157 64.12 10.97 -23.70
#